data_AF-A0A0Q3SBW8-F1
#
_entry.id   AF-A0A0Q3SBW8-F1
#
_cell.length_a   1.000
_cell.length_b   1.000
_cell.length_c   1.000
_cell.angle_alpha   90.00
_cell.angle_beta   90.00
_cell.angle_gamma   90.00
#
_symmetry.space_group_name_H-M   'P 1'
#
loop_
_entity.id
_entity.type
_entity.pdbx_description
1 polymer ?
#
loop_
_entity_poly.entity_id
_entity_poly.type
_entity_poly.pdbx_seq_one_letter_code
_entity_poly.pdbx_strand_id
1 'polypeptide(L)'
;ILVSTSNRAPDKLYEGGLQRDLFLPFIDTLKERCIAHPIGSAVDYRQLGSAEQGFYFVGKHYSTLLKQKLQSLIGDEEPSPQTVEIIMGRKLQVPLGANGCAYFPFEDLCDRPLGAADYFGLFKKFHTLALDGVPKFGSSNRTTAYRLCMRTKQGCCVQQRLGQ
;
A
#
# COMPACT_ATOMS: atom_id res chain seq x y z
N ILE A 1 -10.42 -23.44 12.47
CA ILE A 1 -10.00 -22.30 13.33
C ILE A 1 -10.25 -21.02 12.53
N LEU A 2 -11.03 -20.08 13.08
CA LEU A 2 -11.35 -18.80 12.44
C LEU A 2 -10.55 -17.70 13.16
N VAL A 3 -9.80 -16.91 12.39
CA VAL A 3 -9.11 -15.71 12.89
C VAL A 3 -9.51 -14.56 11.98
N SER A 4 -9.93 -13.45 12.59
CA SER A 4 -10.42 -12.26 11.91
C SER A 4 -9.92 -11.01 12.62
N THR A 5 -9.63 -9.96 11.85
CA THR A 5 -9.21 -8.65 12.37
C THR A 5 -10.17 -7.58 11.86
N SER A 6 -10.60 -6.68 12.74
CA SER A 6 -11.50 -5.58 12.40
C SER A 6 -11.04 -4.30 13.08
N ASN A 7 -11.23 -3.17 12.40
CA ASN A 7 -11.03 -1.84 12.97
C ASN A 7 -12.25 -1.34 13.78
N ARG A 8 -13.32 -2.14 13.84
CA ARG A 8 -14.54 -1.87 14.59
C ARG A 8 -14.85 -3.05 15.52
N ALA A 9 -15.39 -2.74 16.70
CA ALA A 9 -15.90 -3.76 17.61
C ALA A 9 -17.00 -4.61 16.93
N PRO A 10 -17.19 -5.88 17.33
CA PRO A 10 -18.18 -6.78 16.73
C PRO A 10 -19.57 -6.17 16.61
N ASP A 11 -20.07 -5.49 17.66
CA ASP A 11 -21.39 -4.86 17.66
C ASP A 11 -21.51 -3.72 16.63
N LYS A 12 -20.39 -3.08 16.27
CA LYS A 12 -20.34 -1.99 15.29
C LYS A 12 -19.99 -2.49 13.88
N LEU A 13 -19.87 -3.80 13.65
CA LEU A 13 -19.65 -4.31 12.30
C LEU A 13 -20.85 -4.00 11.43
N TYR A 14 -20.63 -3.40 10.25
CA TYR A 14 -21.69 -3.09 9.27
C TYR A 14 -22.76 -2.08 9.76
N GLU A 15 -22.38 -1.17 10.64
CA GLU A 15 -23.25 -0.06 11.09
C GLU A 15 -23.52 0.90 9.92
N GLY A 16 -24.77 1.31 9.73
CA GLY A 16 -25.19 2.12 8.56
C GLY A 16 -25.13 1.38 7.22
N GLY A 17 -24.84 0.08 7.23
CA GLY A 17 -24.89 -0.77 6.04
C GLY A 17 -26.33 -0.99 5.56
N LEU A 18 -26.47 -1.26 4.26
CA LEU A 18 -27.76 -1.59 3.66
C LEU A 18 -28.29 -2.90 4.29
N GLN A 19 -29.52 -2.87 4.82
CA GLN A 19 -30.18 -4.01 5.48
C GLN A 19 -29.38 -4.61 6.66
N ARG A 20 -28.88 -3.76 7.56
CA ARG A 20 -28.16 -4.18 8.77
C ARG A 20 -28.87 -5.24 9.60
N ASP A 21 -30.20 -5.21 9.66
CA ASP A 21 -30.98 -6.16 10.48
C ASP A 21 -30.75 -7.61 10.07
N LEU A 22 -30.50 -7.89 8.79
CA LEU A 22 -30.15 -9.22 8.29
C LEU A 22 -28.74 -9.66 8.73
N PHE A 23 -27.89 -8.71 9.11
CA PHE A 23 -26.51 -8.95 9.52
C PHE A 23 -26.37 -9.11 11.05
N LEU A 24 -27.36 -8.68 11.84
CA LEU A 24 -27.34 -8.84 13.30
C LEU A 24 -27.24 -10.31 13.76
N PRO A 25 -27.98 -11.28 13.18
CA PRO A 25 -27.85 -12.69 13.57
C PRO A 25 -26.45 -13.26 13.35
N PHE A 26 -25.74 -12.77 12.33
CA PHE A 26 -24.36 -13.13 12.09
C PHE A 26 -23.42 -12.55 13.16
N ILE A 27 -23.63 -11.30 13.58
CA ILE A 27 -22.88 -10.70 14.70
C ILE A 27 -23.09 -11.50 15.98
N ASP A 28 -24.31 -11.92 16.28
CA ASP A 28 -24.61 -12.74 17.45
C ASP A 28 -23.85 -14.07 17.41
N THR A 29 -23.92 -14.78 16.27
CA THR A 29 -23.16 -16.02 16.07
C THR A 29 -21.65 -15.81 16.21
N LEU A 30 -21.14 -14.67 15.74
CA LEU A 30 -19.72 -14.33 15.84
C LEU A 30 -19.31 -14.07 17.29
N LYS A 31 -20.15 -13.42 18.09
CA LYS A 31 -19.90 -13.18 19.52
C LYS A 31 -20.02 -14.45 20.37
N GLU A 32 -20.92 -15.37 20.01
CA GLU A 32 -21.07 -16.66 20.68
C GLU A 32 -19.86 -17.58 20.45
N ARG A 33 -19.31 -17.57 19.24
CA ARG A 33 -18.29 -18.54 18.81
C ARG A 33 -16.86 -17.99 18.80
N CYS A 34 -16.68 -16.68 18.91
CA CYS A 34 -15.37 -16.03 18.87
C CYS A 34 -15.13 -15.17 20.10
N ILE A 35 -13.87 -15.12 20.54
CA ILE A 35 -13.42 -14.24 21.62
C ILE A 35 -12.87 -12.96 20.98
N ALA A 36 -13.46 -11.82 21.32
CA ALA A 36 -12.99 -10.53 20.83
C ALA A 36 -11.80 -10.05 21.68
N HIS A 37 -10.64 -9.90 21.05
CA HIS A 37 -9.46 -9.31 21.67
C HIS A 37 -9.26 -7.88 21.19
N PRO A 38 -9.47 -6.85 22.05
CA PRO A 38 -9.21 -5.48 21.67
C PRO A 38 -7.69 -5.25 21.56
N ILE A 39 -7.23 -4.90 20.36
CA ILE A 39 -5.84 -4.51 20.12
C ILE A 39 -5.79 -2.97 20.21
N GLY A 40 -5.57 -2.46 21.42
CA GLY A 40 -5.24 -1.06 21.63
C GLY A 40 -3.73 -0.90 21.62
N SER A 41 -3.15 -0.33 20.56
CA SER A 41 -1.79 0.19 20.62
C SER A 41 -1.83 1.71 20.69
N ALA A 42 -1.17 2.28 21.70
CA ALA A 42 -0.87 3.71 21.72
C ALA A 42 0.07 4.09 20.56
N VAL A 43 0.82 3.10 20.06
CA VAL A 43 1.80 3.25 19.01
C VAL A 43 1.18 2.84 17.68
N ASP A 44 1.08 3.78 16.76
CA ASP A 44 0.75 3.48 15.37
C ASP A 44 2.00 2.90 14.70
N TYR A 45 2.03 1.59 14.49
CA TYR A 45 3.16 0.92 13.81
C TYR A 45 3.36 1.40 12.37
N ARG A 46 2.37 2.05 11.76
CA ARG A 46 2.54 2.74 10.46
C ARG A 46 3.44 3.97 10.60
N GLN A 47 3.48 4.59 11.77
CA GLN A 47 4.28 5.78 12.07
C GLN A 47 5.65 5.44 12.65
N LEU A 48 5.86 4.24 13.19
CA LEU A 48 7.16 3.81 13.74
C LEU A 48 8.28 3.73 12.69
N GLY A 49 7.95 3.64 11.39
CA GLY A 49 8.93 3.75 10.31
C GLY A 49 9.27 5.20 9.91
N SER A 50 8.80 6.21 10.66
CA SER A 50 8.93 7.61 10.26
C SER A 50 10.39 8.07 10.21
N ALA A 51 10.87 8.28 8.99
CA ALA A 51 11.67 9.46 8.71
C ALA A 51 10.80 10.69 9.03
N GLU A 52 11.35 11.69 9.72
CA GLU A 52 10.68 12.88 10.29
C GLU A 52 9.74 13.68 9.35
N GLN A 53 9.70 13.38 8.06
CA GLN A 53 8.93 14.11 7.03
C GLN A 53 7.79 13.29 6.39
N GLY A 54 7.37 12.16 6.98
CA GLY A 54 6.23 11.38 6.50
C GLY A 54 6.48 10.59 5.20
N PHE A 55 5.52 9.73 4.85
CA PHE A 55 5.55 8.82 3.69
C PHE A 55 4.89 9.39 2.43
N TYR A 56 4.30 10.58 2.52
CA TYR A 56 3.56 11.19 1.42
C TYR A 56 4.00 12.63 1.18
N PHE A 57 4.43 12.94 -0.05
CA PHE A 57 4.78 14.30 -0.46
C PHE A 57 3.71 14.87 -1.38
N VAL A 58 3.33 16.13 -1.24
CA VAL A 58 2.29 16.74 -2.09
C VAL A 58 2.84 17.95 -2.83
N GLY A 59 2.98 17.86 -4.15
CA GLY A 59 3.43 18.95 -5.02
C GLY A 59 4.51 18.53 -6.02
N LYS A 60 4.68 19.31 -7.10
CA LYS A 60 5.65 19.02 -8.17
C LYS A 60 7.11 19.17 -7.75
N HIS A 61 7.39 20.00 -6.76
CA HIS A 61 8.76 20.29 -6.29
C HIS A 61 9.40 19.14 -5.48
N TYR A 62 8.62 18.12 -5.12
CA TYR A 62 9.09 17.04 -4.26
C TYR A 62 9.70 15.85 -5.00
N SER A 63 9.80 15.88 -6.34
CA SER A 63 10.41 14.77 -7.09
C SER A 63 11.91 14.65 -6.78
N THR A 64 12.59 15.80 -6.63
CA THR A 64 13.97 15.85 -6.15
C THR A 64 14.09 15.35 -4.72
N LEU A 65 13.16 15.72 -3.84
CA LEU A 65 13.16 15.28 -2.44
C LEU A 65 12.92 13.77 -2.32
N LEU A 66 12.00 13.22 -3.12
CA LEU A 66 11.72 11.78 -3.20
C LEU A 66 12.97 11.02 -3.63
N LYS A 67 13.67 11.50 -4.66
CA LYS A 67 14.94 10.91 -5.11
C LYS A 67 16.04 11.01 -4.06
N GLN A 68 16.17 12.15 -3.37
CA GLN A 68 17.13 12.32 -2.28
C GLN A 68 16.85 11.37 -1.12
N LYS A 69 15.59 11.23 -0.70
CA LYS A 69 15.20 10.26 0.33
C LYS A 69 15.45 8.83 -0.11
N LEU A 70 15.11 8.51 -1.35
CA LEU A 70 15.40 7.19 -1.91
C LEU A 70 16.91 6.92 -1.88
N GLN A 71 17.75 7.88 -2.29
CA GLN A 71 19.21 7.75 -2.23
C GLN A 71 19.68 7.52 -0.78
N SER A 72 19.10 8.24 0.19
CA SER A 72 19.45 8.05 1.61
C SER A 72 19.09 6.66 2.14
N LEU A 73 18.05 6.03 1.58
CA LEU A 73 17.64 4.66 1.93
C LEU A 73 18.47 3.61 1.20
N ILE A 74 18.87 3.89 -0.03
CA ILE A 74 19.69 3.00 -0.85
C ILE A 74 21.14 2.98 -0.34
N GLY A 75 21.65 4.09 0.19
CA GLY A 75 23.02 4.22 0.66
C GLY A 75 24.00 4.40 -0.49
N ASP A 76 25.09 3.64 -0.45
CA ASP A 76 26.19 3.68 -1.44
C ASP A 76 25.92 2.83 -2.70
N GLU A 77 24.82 2.08 -2.74
CA GLU A 77 24.45 1.33 -3.94
C GLU A 77 23.94 2.26 -5.06
N GLU A 78 24.37 2.02 -6.29
CA GLU A 78 23.84 2.74 -7.44
C GLU A 78 22.50 2.15 -7.91
N PRO A 79 21.44 2.97 -8.01
CA PRO A 79 20.15 2.53 -8.53
C PRO A 79 20.31 2.07 -9.99
N SER A 80 19.96 0.81 -10.27
CA SER A 80 20.02 0.24 -11.61
C SER A 80 18.70 -0.41 -12.01
N PRO A 81 18.40 -0.52 -13.31
CA PRO A 81 17.24 -1.29 -13.75
C PRO A 81 17.35 -2.74 -13.30
N GLN A 82 16.29 -3.28 -12.72
CA GLN A 82 16.25 -4.64 -12.23
C GLN A 82 15.05 -5.40 -12.80
N THR A 83 15.19 -6.71 -12.92
CA THR A 83 14.07 -7.59 -13.25
C THR A 83 13.67 -8.41 -12.02
N VAL A 84 12.37 -8.54 -11.81
CA VAL A 84 11.76 -9.43 -10.80
C VAL A 84 11.10 -10.58 -11.54
N GLU A 85 11.54 -11.79 -11.24
CA GLU A 85 10.86 -12.99 -11.73
C GLU A 85 9.64 -13.29 -10.86
N ILE A 86 8.52 -13.51 -11.52
CA ILE A 86 7.21 -13.75 -10.92
C ILE A 86 6.76 -15.17 -11.28
N ILE A 87 5.75 -15.65 -10.57
CA ILE A 87 5.08 -16.93 -10.80
C ILE A 87 4.67 -17.04 -12.29
N MET A 88 4.74 -18.25 -12.84
CA MET A 88 4.46 -18.58 -14.24
C MET A 88 5.44 -17.95 -15.26
N GLY A 89 6.68 -17.66 -14.87
CA GLY A 89 7.75 -17.24 -15.80
C GLY A 89 7.61 -15.80 -16.29
N ARG A 90 6.71 -15.01 -15.70
CA ARG A 90 6.54 -13.60 -15.99
C ARG A 90 7.69 -12.80 -15.38
N LYS A 91 8.17 -11.79 -16.11
CA LYS A 91 9.25 -10.90 -15.69
C LYS A 91 8.73 -9.48 -15.58
N LEU A 92 8.83 -8.88 -14.40
CA LEU A 92 8.48 -7.48 -14.17
C LEU A 92 9.75 -6.64 -14.19
N GLN A 93 9.74 -5.60 -15.02
CA GLN A 93 10.83 -4.64 -15.09
C GLN A 93 10.64 -3.56 -14.03
N VAL A 94 11.69 -3.34 -13.26
CA VAL A 94 11.82 -2.31 -12.24
C VAL A 94 12.73 -1.24 -12.81
N PRO A 95 12.23 0.00 -13.05
CA PRO A 95 13.01 1.05 -13.70
C PRO A 95 14.31 1.35 -12.97
N LEU A 96 14.25 1.47 -11.64
CA LEU A 96 15.40 1.69 -10.78
C LEU A 96 15.18 0.95 -9.46
N GLY A 97 16.14 0.11 -9.08
CA GLY A 97 16.14 -0.57 -7.79
C GLY A 97 17.55 -0.76 -7.25
N ALA A 98 17.70 -0.64 -5.94
CA ALA A 98 18.92 -0.89 -5.19
C ALA A 98 18.61 -1.03 -3.70
N ASN A 99 19.41 -1.81 -2.97
CA ASN A 99 19.30 -2.07 -1.52
C ASN A 99 17.84 -2.25 -1.03
N GLY A 100 17.07 -3.15 -1.67
CA GLY A 100 15.68 -3.42 -1.27
C GLY A 100 14.68 -2.28 -1.48
N CYS A 101 15.10 -1.18 -2.12
CA CYS A 101 14.25 -0.07 -2.54
C CYS A 101 14.03 -0.09 -4.05
N ALA A 102 12.83 0.28 -4.50
CA ALA A 102 12.55 0.48 -5.92
C ALA A 102 11.80 1.78 -6.18
N TYR A 103 12.07 2.39 -7.33
CA TYR A 103 11.43 3.61 -7.82
C TYR A 103 10.59 3.32 -9.06
N PHE A 104 9.37 3.84 -9.05
CA PHE A 104 8.43 3.73 -10.14
C PHE A 104 7.74 5.06 -10.44
N PRO A 105 7.58 5.42 -11.72
CA PRO A 105 6.51 6.31 -12.14
C PRO A 105 5.14 5.67 -11.86
N PHE A 106 4.16 6.48 -11.48
CA PHE A 106 2.82 6.02 -11.16
C PHE A 106 2.17 5.23 -12.30
N GLU A 107 2.32 5.69 -13.54
CA GLU A 107 1.78 5.07 -14.75
C GLU A 107 2.32 3.65 -14.98
N ASP A 108 3.61 3.44 -14.73
CA ASP A 108 4.25 2.14 -14.92
C ASP A 108 3.76 1.09 -13.93
N LEU A 109 3.40 1.53 -12.73
CA LEU A 109 2.90 0.64 -11.70
C LEU A 109 1.38 0.48 -11.76
N CYS A 110 0.59 1.53 -11.98
CA CYS A 110 -0.86 1.50 -11.82
C CYS A 110 -1.66 1.45 -13.13
N ASP A 111 -1.10 1.93 -14.24
CA ASP A 111 -1.78 1.96 -15.55
C ASP A 111 -1.40 0.78 -16.45
N ARG A 112 -0.36 0.02 -16.09
CA ARG A 112 -0.04 -1.27 -16.74
C ARG A 112 -0.95 -2.41 -16.23
N PRO A 113 -1.20 -3.44 -17.07
CA PRO A 113 -1.97 -4.63 -16.69
C PRO A 113 -1.16 -5.56 -15.78
N LEU A 114 -0.82 -5.08 -14.59
CA LEU A 114 -0.22 -5.87 -13.51
C LEU A 114 -1.31 -6.51 -12.65
N GLY A 115 -1.15 -7.78 -12.30
CA GLY A 115 -2.01 -8.55 -11.41
C GLY A 115 -1.42 -8.67 -10.00
N ALA A 116 -2.18 -9.27 -9.07
CA ALA A 116 -1.76 -9.41 -7.67
C ALA A 116 -0.41 -10.14 -7.50
N ALA A 117 -0.14 -11.15 -8.34
CA ALA A 117 1.12 -11.90 -8.32
C ALA A 117 2.34 -11.04 -8.67
N ASP A 118 2.18 -10.05 -9.56
CA ASP A 118 3.27 -9.13 -9.94
C ASP A 118 3.71 -8.29 -8.72
N TYR A 119 2.74 -7.75 -7.98
CA TYR A 119 3.00 -6.99 -6.76
C TYR A 119 3.59 -7.85 -5.66
N PHE A 120 3.10 -9.08 -5.50
CA PHE A 120 3.64 -9.99 -4.51
C PHE A 120 5.12 -10.31 -4.79
N GLY A 121 5.48 -10.56 -6.05
CA GLY A 121 6.88 -10.72 -6.45
C GLY A 121 7.71 -9.47 -6.18
N LEU A 122 7.14 -8.29 -6.46
CA LEU A 122 7.78 -7.01 -6.19
C LEU A 122 8.05 -6.80 -4.70
N PHE A 123 7.05 -6.99 -3.83
CA PHE A 123 7.18 -6.83 -2.38
C PHE A 123 8.05 -7.89 -1.71
N LYS A 124 8.23 -9.05 -2.35
CA LYS A 124 9.18 -10.06 -1.90
C LYS A 124 10.63 -9.62 -2.08
N LYS A 125 10.92 -8.83 -3.13
CA LYS A 125 12.27 -8.34 -3.44
C LYS A 125 12.56 -6.96 -2.83
N PHE A 126 11.55 -6.09 -2.76
CA PHE A 126 11.71 -4.71 -2.29
C PHE A 126 10.82 -4.45 -1.07
N HIS A 127 11.44 -4.03 0.04
CA HIS A 127 10.74 -3.62 1.24
C HIS A 127 10.18 -2.20 1.14
N THR A 128 10.77 -1.35 0.28
CA THR A 128 10.35 0.05 0.10
C THR A 128 10.10 0.37 -1.38
N LEU A 129 8.95 0.96 -1.68
CA LEU A 129 8.63 1.50 -3.01
C LEU A 129 8.48 3.02 -2.96
N ALA A 130 9.22 3.73 -3.80
CA ALA A 130 9.05 5.14 -4.09
C ALA A 130 8.21 5.32 -5.36
N LEU A 131 7.07 5.98 -5.24
CA LEU A 131 6.13 6.19 -6.32
C LEU A 131 6.02 7.68 -6.66
N ASP A 132 6.41 8.04 -7.88
CA ASP A 132 6.39 9.43 -8.38
C ASP A 132 5.19 9.67 -9.31
N GLY A 133 4.69 10.90 -9.34
CA GLY A 133 3.64 11.31 -10.27
C GLY A 133 2.24 10.81 -9.93
N VAL A 134 1.92 10.53 -8.66
CA VAL A 134 0.57 10.10 -8.27
C VAL A 134 -0.43 11.25 -8.53
N PRO A 135 -1.44 11.09 -9.40
CA PRO A 135 -2.36 12.17 -9.72
C PRO A 135 -3.31 12.47 -8.55
N LYS A 136 -3.97 13.63 -8.58
CA LYS A 136 -5.16 13.84 -7.74
C LYS A 136 -6.27 12.92 -8.22
N PHE A 137 -6.74 12.07 -7.32
CA PHE A 137 -7.91 11.23 -7.60
C PHE A 137 -9.20 12.06 -7.56
N GLY A 138 -10.01 11.93 -8.60
CA GLY A 138 -11.34 12.52 -8.78
C GLY A 138 -12.28 11.52 -9.46
N SER A 139 -13.47 11.97 -9.84
CA SER A 139 -14.53 11.10 -10.37
C SER A 139 -14.12 10.32 -11.63
N SER A 140 -13.29 10.93 -12.48
CA SER A 140 -12.84 10.38 -13.77
C SER A 140 -11.73 9.33 -13.66
N ASN A 141 -11.00 9.24 -12.55
CA ASN A 141 -9.87 8.30 -12.38
C ASN A 141 -10.08 7.33 -11.20
N ARG A 142 -11.35 7.10 -10.84
CA ARG A 142 -11.77 6.24 -9.72
C ARG A 142 -11.17 4.83 -9.82
N THR A 143 -11.12 4.25 -11.02
CA THR A 143 -10.53 2.92 -11.26
C THR A 143 -9.05 2.86 -10.89
N THR A 144 -8.29 3.89 -11.27
CA THR A 144 -6.85 4.01 -10.99
C THR A 144 -6.59 4.27 -9.50
N ALA A 145 -7.46 5.04 -8.83
CA ALA A 145 -7.46 5.19 -7.38
C ALA A 145 -7.69 3.84 -6.65
N TYR A 146 -8.66 3.05 -7.11
CA TYR A 146 -8.94 1.73 -6.57
C TYR A 146 -7.76 0.78 -6.77
N ARG A 147 -7.10 0.81 -7.94
CA ARG A 147 -5.89 0.02 -8.19
C ARG A 147 -4.79 0.38 -7.21
N LEU A 148 -4.47 1.67 -7.03
CA LEU A 148 -3.47 2.09 -6.04
C LEU A 148 -3.82 1.56 -4.64
N CYS A 149 -5.05 1.79 -4.17
CA CYS A 149 -5.48 1.45 -2.81
C CYS A 149 -5.52 -0.07 -2.53
N MET A 150 -5.92 -0.87 -3.51
CA MET A 150 -5.91 -2.34 -3.38
C MET A 150 -4.49 -2.92 -3.35
N ARG A 151 -3.54 -2.23 -4.00
CA ARG A 151 -2.20 -2.78 -4.28
C ARG A 151 -1.12 -2.29 -3.31
N THR A 152 -1.35 -1.17 -2.60
CA THR A 152 -0.41 -0.61 -1.62
C THR A 152 -0.63 -1.12 -0.19
N LYS A 153 -1.68 -1.89 0.08
CA LYS A 153 -1.93 -2.48 1.41
C LYS A 153 -0.95 -3.61 1.78
N GLN A 154 -0.09 -4.05 0.87
CA GLN A 154 0.80 -5.20 1.07
C GLN A 154 2.28 -4.83 1.29
N GLY A 155 2.66 -3.54 1.30
CA GLY A 155 4.04 -3.10 1.52
C GLY A 155 4.15 -1.62 1.90
N CYS A 156 5.28 -1.22 2.49
CA CYS A 156 5.55 0.17 2.86
C CYS A 156 5.82 1.00 1.60
N CYS A 157 4.95 1.95 1.28
CA CYS A 157 5.01 2.75 0.05
C CYS A 157 5.15 4.24 0.38
N VAL A 158 6.22 4.87 -0.14
CA VAL A 158 6.41 6.31 -0.12
C VAL A 158 5.82 6.88 -1.41
N GLN A 159 4.84 7.79 -1.32
CA GLN A 159 4.09 8.27 -2.48
C GLN A 159 4.16 9.79 -2.62
N GLN A 160 4.39 10.27 -3.83
CA GLN A 160 4.29 11.70 -4.13
C GLN A 160 3.00 12.01 -4.91
N ARG A 161 2.10 12.79 -4.31
CA ARG A 161 0.87 13.31 -4.90
C ARG A 161 1.15 14.61 -5.65
N LEU A 162 0.72 14.70 -6.91
CA LEU A 162 0.71 15.96 -7.66
C LEU A 162 -0.40 16.86 -7.12
N GLY A 163 -0.03 18.05 -6.63
CA GLY A 163 -0.97 19.05 -6.10
C GLY A 163 -1.07 20.30 -6.98
N GLN A 164 -2.27 20.64 -7.45
CA GLN A 164 -2.86 21.99 -7.45
C GLN A 164 -4.34 21.86 -7.10
#